data_AF-A0A842T6Y4-F1
#
_entry.id   AF-A0A842T6Y4-F1
#
_cell.length_a   1.000
_cell.length_b   1.000
_cell.length_c   1.000
_cell.angle_alpha   90.00
_cell.angle_beta   90.00
_cell.angle_gamma   90.00
#
_symmetry.space_group_name_H-M   'P 1'
#
loop_
_entity.id
_entity.type
_entity.pdbx_description
1 polymer ?
#
loop_
_entity_poly.entity_id
_entity_poly.type
_entity_poly.pdbx_seq_one_letter_code
_entity_poly.pdbx_strand_id
1 'polypeptide(L)'
;MGGIREMIHQNFSDNWKKILEYNEKIIQKRISTQELAKVRIPLTPIKIRPDLLSYLFSLFYPSFINDQKNVADIIVSDNEEELLNIKLYRTQEPGIHTSYSKIETDIIKLKKYPISELSDFFTELQKEIFDEYEVRISHIRVLNKKAMDRLNRYLETIEQASFEESFTNLLDIVEELIRDKLFFIFPKPNIINFIEQILQVSEKRFFLSKCFSFIKKALPDFNIGLVLTALEQSFVLKFEHKKEKSSENRLDIQIFKIEEFNINPENMNEQEILESIYSQIDLDSIFLVKQKHLIKLLGSIFEFQYPIDFGELKLLMQKILFGFRSYERLWHKYPKSFSYNPLIRWFLELFGFNFHLNKLSHWEIPDFLFNLFILNAGLKNRVIIIFTDLHNDSEGNLEDIENPLQKGFLQAVLIETENRKLTKIIPISDNIKEFRDLDLKGIRYKIMENFGYIDLIMSIDLHLLRKVIENYIIKFNNFNLISKIKTLGKFKKDYYFNVYPIKPEIQYIKNSGTLSLSKRLLSIFIDRHLF
;
A
#
# COMPACT_ATOMS: atom_id res chain seq x y z
N MET A 1 7.98 47.50 -1.51
CA MET A 1 6.74 46.81 -1.10
C MET A 1 6.66 45.50 -1.88
N GLY A 2 7.33 44.45 -1.39
CA GLY A 2 7.24 43.11 -1.96
C GLY A 2 6.12 42.38 -1.21
N GLY A 3 5.00 42.13 -1.88
CA GLY A 3 3.95 41.29 -1.32
C GLY A 3 4.54 39.94 -0.93
N ILE A 4 4.26 39.48 0.29
CA ILE A 4 4.61 38.14 0.76
C ILE A 4 3.94 37.16 -0.21
N ARG A 5 4.69 36.65 -1.19
CA ARG A 5 4.25 35.50 -2.00
C ARG A 5 3.87 34.42 -0.98
N GLU A 6 2.66 33.88 -1.09
CA GLU A 6 2.33 32.67 -0.34
C GLU A 6 3.44 31.64 -0.64
N MET A 7 4.11 31.14 0.40
CA MET A 7 5.19 30.13 0.27
C MET A 7 4.66 28.78 -0.25
N ILE A 8 3.36 28.70 -0.56
CA ILE A 8 2.66 27.54 -1.08
C ILE A 8 2.03 27.92 -2.41
N HIS A 9 2.07 27.00 -3.37
CA HIS A 9 1.47 27.17 -4.69
C HIS A 9 -0.02 27.57 -4.60
N GLN A 10 -0.42 28.58 -5.37
CA GLN A 10 -1.74 29.22 -5.28
C GLN A 10 -2.90 28.22 -5.41
N ASN A 11 -2.79 27.28 -6.34
CA ASN A 11 -3.82 26.26 -6.55
C ASN A 11 -4.07 25.41 -5.29
N PHE A 12 -3.02 25.02 -4.59
CA PHE A 12 -3.16 24.29 -3.33
C PHE A 12 -3.77 25.18 -2.25
N SER A 13 -3.30 26.42 -2.13
CA SER A 13 -3.82 27.40 -1.17
C SER A 13 -5.33 27.61 -1.35
N ASP A 14 -5.78 27.79 -2.60
CA ASP A 14 -7.20 27.99 -2.93
C ASP A 14 -8.03 26.74 -2.62
N ASN A 15 -7.54 25.55 -2.98
CA ASN A 15 -8.21 24.29 -2.64
C ASN A 15 -8.27 24.08 -1.12
N TRP A 16 -7.20 24.38 -0.40
CA TRP A 16 -7.13 24.24 1.05
C TRP A 16 -8.06 25.23 1.77
N LYS A 17 -8.09 26.50 1.36
CA LYS A 17 -9.04 27.49 1.88
C LYS A 17 -10.50 27.03 1.70
N LYS A 18 -10.84 26.49 0.52
CA LYS A 18 -12.17 25.90 0.27
C LYS A 18 -12.48 24.74 1.20
N ILE A 19 -11.52 23.84 1.43
CA ILE A 19 -11.67 22.71 2.36
C ILE A 19 -11.99 23.22 3.77
N LEU A 20 -11.23 24.20 4.27
CA LEU A 20 -11.43 24.77 5.61
C LEU A 20 -12.81 25.43 5.76
N GLU A 21 -13.21 26.24 4.76
CA GLU A 21 -14.53 26.88 4.73
C GLU A 21 -15.65 25.84 4.73
N TYR A 22 -15.51 24.77 3.95
CA TYR A 22 -16.49 23.69 3.90
C TYR A 22 -16.54 22.90 5.21
N ASN A 23 -15.40 22.57 5.81
CA ASN A 23 -15.34 21.90 7.11
C ASN A 23 -16.08 22.71 8.18
N GLU A 24 -15.86 24.03 8.24
CA GLU A 24 -16.55 24.91 9.17
C GLU A 24 -18.08 24.87 8.97
N LYS A 25 -18.53 24.98 7.71
CA LYS A 25 -19.97 24.94 7.36
C LYS A 25 -20.61 23.59 7.68
N ILE A 26 -19.89 22.49 7.48
CA ILE A 26 -20.34 21.11 7.76
C ILE A 26 -20.53 20.94 9.27
N ILE A 27 -19.52 21.30 10.07
CA ILE A 27 -19.58 21.17 11.54
C ILE A 27 -20.72 22.02 12.12
N GLN A 28 -20.90 23.24 11.61
CA GLN A 28 -21.98 24.11 12.06
C GLN A 28 -23.37 23.71 11.53
N LYS A 29 -23.48 22.63 10.73
CA LYS A 29 -24.71 22.16 10.06
C LYS A 29 -25.43 23.27 9.28
N ARG A 30 -24.67 24.22 8.72
CA ARG A 30 -25.22 25.46 8.11
C ARG A 30 -25.61 25.31 6.64
N ILE A 31 -25.24 24.21 5.97
CA ILE A 31 -25.44 24.04 4.53
C ILE A 31 -25.85 22.60 4.19
N SER A 32 -26.73 22.46 3.19
CA SER A 32 -26.95 21.19 2.48
C SER A 32 -25.69 20.82 1.72
N THR A 33 -24.98 19.77 2.17
CA THR A 33 -23.68 19.37 1.61
C THR A 33 -23.75 18.89 0.16
N GLN A 34 -24.96 18.68 -0.38
CA GLN A 34 -25.19 18.26 -1.77
C GLN A 34 -24.88 19.36 -2.80
N GLU A 35 -24.90 20.63 -2.41
CA GLU A 35 -24.65 21.76 -3.31
C GLU A 35 -23.17 22.20 -3.36
N LEU A 36 -22.33 21.62 -2.51
CA LEU A 36 -20.91 21.99 -2.44
C LEU A 36 -20.13 21.40 -3.63
N ALA A 37 -19.33 22.24 -4.28
CA ALA A 37 -18.43 21.79 -5.33
C ALA A 37 -17.41 20.77 -4.80
N LYS A 38 -17.07 19.76 -5.61
CA LYS A 38 -16.04 18.78 -5.27
C LYS A 38 -14.70 19.49 -5.03
N VAL A 39 -13.97 19.05 -4.01
CA VAL A 39 -12.64 19.51 -3.65
C VAL A 39 -11.62 18.41 -3.92
N ARG A 40 -10.38 18.81 -4.17
CA ARG A 40 -9.29 17.87 -4.38
C ARG A 40 -8.74 17.39 -3.04
N ILE A 41 -8.54 16.08 -2.88
CA ILE A 41 -7.82 15.53 -1.72
C ILE A 41 -6.39 16.11 -1.76
N PRO A 42 -5.87 16.71 -0.67
CA PRO A 42 -4.55 17.31 -0.66
C PRO A 42 -3.46 16.39 -1.24
N LEU A 43 -2.59 16.96 -2.07
CA LEU A 43 -1.47 16.24 -2.70
C LEU A 43 -1.85 15.06 -3.62
N THR A 44 -3.10 14.95 -4.07
CA THR A 44 -3.53 13.98 -5.09
C THR A 44 -4.36 14.67 -6.18
N PRO A 45 -4.62 14.06 -7.34
CA PRO A 45 -5.51 14.62 -8.37
C PRO A 45 -6.99 14.30 -8.10
N ILE A 46 -7.29 13.47 -7.09
CA ILE A 46 -8.64 12.93 -6.84
C ILE A 46 -9.55 14.03 -6.30
N LYS A 47 -10.68 14.25 -6.97
CA LYS A 47 -11.74 15.18 -6.55
C LYS A 47 -12.90 14.42 -5.91
N ILE A 48 -13.25 14.78 -4.68
CA ILE A 48 -14.33 14.15 -3.93
C ILE A 48 -15.25 15.19 -3.31
N ARG A 49 -16.40 14.74 -2.80
CA ARG A 49 -17.31 15.63 -2.08
C ARG A 49 -16.66 16.12 -0.76
N PRO A 50 -16.84 17.39 -0.38
CA PRO A 50 -16.23 17.94 0.84
C PRO A 50 -16.65 17.24 2.13
N ASP A 51 -17.91 16.82 2.25
CA ASP A 51 -18.42 16.09 3.40
C ASP A 51 -17.74 14.72 3.57
N LEU A 52 -17.52 14.02 2.46
CA LEU A 52 -16.72 12.80 2.47
C LEU A 52 -15.24 13.06 2.81
N LEU A 53 -14.64 14.13 2.30
CA LEU A 53 -13.26 14.47 2.67
C LEU A 53 -13.13 14.77 4.16
N SER A 54 -14.04 15.57 4.73
CA SER A 54 -14.06 15.90 6.15
C SER A 54 -14.19 14.63 7.01
N TYR A 55 -15.04 13.68 6.61
CA TYR A 55 -15.16 12.38 7.29
C TYR A 55 -13.88 11.55 7.19
N LEU A 56 -13.23 11.50 6.01
CA LEU A 56 -11.96 10.79 5.87
C LEU A 56 -10.87 11.42 6.75
N PHE A 57 -10.85 12.74 6.91
CA PHE A 57 -9.91 13.39 7.82
C PHE A 57 -10.15 12.99 9.28
N SER A 58 -11.39 13.02 9.77
CA SER A 58 -11.68 12.59 11.15
C SER A 58 -11.39 11.12 11.41
N LEU A 59 -11.42 10.29 10.36
CA LEU A 59 -11.10 8.87 10.45
C LEU A 59 -9.58 8.61 10.47
N PHE A 60 -8.85 9.17 9.50
CA PHE A 60 -7.45 8.82 9.23
C PHE A 60 -6.46 9.66 10.04
N TYR A 61 -6.70 10.97 10.20
CA TYR A 61 -5.71 11.87 10.80
C TYR A 61 -5.51 11.59 12.29
N PRO A 62 -6.57 11.45 13.12
CA PRO A 62 -6.41 11.09 14.53
C PRO A 62 -5.76 9.71 14.71
N SER A 63 -6.12 8.75 13.85
CA SER A 63 -5.66 7.36 13.93
C SER A 63 -4.18 7.18 13.55
N PHE A 64 -3.69 7.97 12.57
CA PHE A 64 -2.39 7.71 11.95
C PHE A 64 -1.42 8.88 11.98
N ILE A 65 -1.88 10.12 12.19
CA ILE A 65 -1.06 11.35 12.24
C ILE A 65 -1.08 11.98 13.64
N ASN A 66 -2.01 11.56 14.50
CA ASN A 66 -2.21 12.05 15.87
C ASN A 66 -2.74 13.51 15.94
N ASP A 67 -3.56 13.91 14.98
CA ASP A 67 -4.20 15.22 14.94
C ASP A 67 -5.42 15.28 15.87
N GLN A 68 -5.16 15.27 17.17
CA GLN A 68 -6.21 15.26 18.19
C GLN A 68 -6.79 16.66 18.47
N LYS A 69 -6.00 17.72 18.26
CA LYS A 69 -6.39 19.13 18.52
C LYS A 69 -5.77 20.07 17.46
N ASN A 70 -5.64 21.35 17.81
CA ASN A 70 -5.01 22.38 16.98
C ASN A 70 -3.58 21.97 16.60
N VAL A 71 -3.10 22.49 15.48
CA VAL A 71 -1.81 22.13 14.87
C VAL A 71 -1.05 23.39 14.51
N ALA A 72 0.25 23.41 14.77
CA ALA A 72 1.11 24.49 14.30
C ALA A 72 2.02 23.97 13.18
N ASP A 73 1.90 24.58 11.99
CA ASP A 73 2.81 24.39 10.88
C ASP A 73 3.88 25.46 10.92
N ILE A 74 5.13 25.02 10.90
CA ILE A 74 6.29 25.88 11.05
C ILE A 74 7.13 25.73 9.79
N ILE A 75 7.45 26.84 9.14
CA ILE A 75 8.35 26.87 8.00
C ILE A 75 9.66 27.50 8.46
N VAL A 76 10.75 26.75 8.32
CA VAL A 76 12.11 27.21 8.65
C VAL A 76 12.92 27.48 7.39
N SER A 77 13.95 28.30 7.52
CA SER A 77 14.92 28.57 6.46
C SER A 77 15.72 27.32 6.06
N ASP A 78 16.40 27.40 4.91
CA ASP A 78 17.17 26.29 4.35
C ASP A 78 18.31 25.79 5.24
N ASN A 79 18.87 26.68 6.07
CA ASN A 79 19.89 26.42 7.09
C ASN A 79 19.31 26.15 8.49
N GLU A 80 17.97 26.17 8.63
CA GLU A 80 17.25 25.96 9.90
C GLU A 80 17.55 27.02 10.98
N GLU A 81 18.12 28.15 10.60
CA GLU A 81 18.48 29.23 11.54
C GLU A 81 17.34 30.23 11.78
N GLU A 82 16.35 30.31 10.88
CA GLU A 82 15.29 31.31 10.92
C GLU A 82 13.88 30.69 10.80
N LEU A 83 12.94 31.20 11.60
CA LEU A 83 11.49 30.95 11.43
C LEU A 83 10.97 31.87 10.34
N LEU A 84 10.53 31.30 9.23
CA LEU A 84 9.97 32.07 8.12
C LEU A 84 8.46 32.28 8.27
N ASN A 85 7.76 31.29 8.82
CA ASN A 85 6.31 31.33 8.95
C ASN A 85 5.82 30.37 10.02
N ILE A 86 4.80 30.78 10.78
CA ILE A 86 4.03 29.90 11.67
C ILE A 86 2.56 30.04 11.31
N LYS A 87 1.90 28.93 11.01
CA LYS A 87 0.46 28.86 10.79
C LYS A 87 -0.18 27.98 11.86
N LEU A 88 -1.11 28.56 12.61
CA LEU A 88 -1.90 27.84 13.59
C LEU A 88 -3.23 27.42 12.99
N TYR A 89 -3.43 26.12 12.84
CA TYR A 89 -4.68 25.51 12.40
C TYR A 89 -5.59 25.23 13.59
N ARG A 90 -6.83 25.72 13.50
CA ARG A 90 -7.86 25.47 14.52
C ARG A 90 -8.63 24.20 14.17
N THR A 91 -8.78 23.34 15.17
CA THR A 91 -9.42 22.02 15.06
C THR A 91 -10.59 21.97 16.04
N GLN A 92 -11.81 21.82 15.52
CA GLN A 92 -13.02 21.68 16.36
C GLN A 92 -13.33 20.20 16.65
N GLU A 93 -13.15 19.35 15.65
CA GLU A 93 -13.24 17.89 15.77
C GLU A 93 -11.88 17.28 15.40
N PRO A 94 -11.42 16.20 16.05
CA PRO A 94 -10.14 15.57 15.74
C PRO A 94 -9.94 15.34 14.24
N GLY A 95 -8.79 15.75 13.71
CA GLY A 95 -8.44 15.66 12.29
C GLY A 95 -9.10 16.70 11.37
N ILE A 96 -10.14 17.43 11.81
CA ILE A 96 -10.86 18.40 10.98
C ILE A 96 -10.47 19.83 11.35
N HIS A 97 -9.68 20.46 10.48
CA HIS A 97 -9.35 21.88 10.61
C HIS A 97 -10.44 22.76 9.99
N THR A 98 -10.80 23.86 10.66
CA THR A 98 -11.84 24.81 10.20
C THR A 98 -11.29 26.17 9.81
N SER A 99 -10.13 26.56 10.34
CA SER A 99 -9.49 27.82 10.00
C SER A 99 -7.98 27.77 10.27
N TYR A 100 -7.25 28.77 9.78
CA TYR A 100 -5.88 29.01 10.19
C TYR A 100 -5.61 30.50 10.40
N SER A 101 -4.70 30.82 11.30
CA SER A 101 -4.16 32.15 11.50
C SER A 101 -2.63 32.13 11.34
N LYS A 102 -2.07 33.21 10.81
CA LYS A 102 -0.62 33.41 10.85
C LYS A 102 -0.26 33.93 12.24
N ILE A 103 0.79 33.36 12.83
CA ILE A 103 1.36 33.79 14.11
C ILE A 103 2.63 34.59 13.81
N GLU A 104 2.91 35.62 14.61
CA GLU A 104 4.14 36.40 14.49
C GLU A 104 5.36 35.51 14.77
N THR A 105 6.37 35.58 13.91
CA THR A 105 7.58 34.74 14.05
C THR A 105 8.44 35.15 15.23
N ASP A 106 8.26 36.39 15.72
CA ASP A 106 9.07 37.01 16.76
C ASP A 106 8.70 36.53 18.17
N ILE A 107 7.58 35.81 18.30
CA ILE A 107 7.09 35.19 19.54
C ILE A 107 8.08 34.15 20.08
N ILE A 108 8.92 33.56 19.21
CA ILE A 108 10.01 32.66 19.62
C ILE A 108 11.33 33.13 19.00
N LYS A 109 12.27 33.53 19.86
CA LYS A 109 13.67 33.72 19.45
C LYS A 109 14.33 32.35 19.33
N LEU A 110 14.44 31.82 18.11
CA LEU A 110 15.26 30.63 17.85
C LEU A 110 16.71 30.90 18.28
N LYS A 111 17.11 30.40 19.45
CA LYS A 111 18.51 30.12 19.70
C LYS A 111 18.84 28.83 18.96
N LYS A 112 19.39 28.95 17.74
CA LYS A 112 19.91 27.84 16.91
C LYS A 112 19.05 26.58 17.02
N TYR A 113 18.00 26.46 16.21
CA TYR A 113 17.14 25.28 16.16
C TYR A 113 17.98 23.99 16.04
N PRO A 114 18.11 23.16 17.08
CA PRO A 114 18.72 21.87 16.90
C PRO A 114 17.60 20.84 16.88
N ILE A 115 17.53 20.08 15.78
CA ILE A 115 16.66 18.89 15.65
C ILE A 115 16.76 17.93 16.86
N SER A 116 17.82 18.03 17.68
CA SER A 116 18.00 17.25 18.91
C SER A 116 17.05 17.61 20.08
N GLU A 117 16.36 18.75 20.07
CA GLU A 117 15.53 19.23 21.20
C GLU A 117 14.07 19.56 20.79
N LEU A 118 13.50 18.83 19.82
CA LEU A 118 12.12 19.02 19.33
C LEU A 118 11.05 19.03 20.44
N SER A 119 11.26 18.28 21.53
CA SER A 119 10.33 18.23 22.67
C SER A 119 10.32 19.51 23.49
N ASP A 120 11.50 20.09 23.74
CA ASP A 120 11.64 21.32 24.51
C ASP A 120 11.12 22.49 23.70
N PHE A 121 11.47 22.54 22.41
CA PHE A 121 10.92 23.51 21.47
C PHE A 121 9.39 23.42 21.37
N PHE A 122 8.82 22.22 21.30
CA PHE A 122 7.36 22.04 21.32
C PHE A 122 6.73 22.58 22.60
N THR A 123 7.35 22.33 23.75
CA THR A 123 6.85 22.79 25.05
C THR A 123 6.87 24.32 25.15
N GLU A 124 7.97 24.94 24.70
CA GLU A 124 8.13 26.40 24.66
C GLU A 124 7.10 27.03 23.71
N LEU A 125 7.01 26.55 22.47
CA LEU A 125 6.04 27.06 21.49
C LEU A 125 4.60 26.89 21.97
N GLN A 126 4.27 25.75 22.57
CA GLN A 126 2.93 25.55 23.10
C GLN A 126 2.61 26.53 24.22
N LYS A 127 3.58 26.87 25.07
CA LYS A 127 3.39 27.86 26.13
C LYS A 127 3.14 29.24 25.54
N GLU A 128 3.97 29.70 24.62
CA GLU A 128 3.82 31.02 23.98
C GLU A 128 2.50 31.14 23.20
N ILE A 129 2.13 30.11 22.41
CA ILE A 129 0.84 30.08 21.72
C ILE A 129 -0.33 30.13 22.71
N PHE A 130 -0.21 29.46 23.85
CA PHE A 130 -1.25 29.47 24.86
C PHE A 130 -1.37 30.82 25.56
N ASP A 131 -0.25 31.45 25.92
CA ASP A 131 -0.21 32.72 26.63
C ASP A 131 -0.77 33.88 25.76
N GLU A 132 -0.54 33.85 24.45
CA GLU A 132 -1.00 34.92 23.53
C GLU A 132 -2.36 34.65 22.88
N TYR A 133 -2.66 33.39 22.52
CA TYR A 133 -3.85 33.05 21.73
C TYR A 133 -4.86 32.16 22.47
N GLU A 134 -4.55 31.75 23.72
CA GLU A 134 -5.34 30.85 24.56
C GLU A 134 -5.63 29.49 23.89
N VAL A 135 -4.64 28.96 23.16
CA VAL A 135 -4.79 27.74 22.33
C VAL A 135 -3.82 26.68 22.76
N ARG A 136 -4.31 25.46 22.87
CA ARG A 136 -3.44 24.29 22.99
C ARG A 136 -3.32 23.59 21.66
N ILE A 137 -2.08 23.37 21.24
CA ILE A 137 -1.76 22.51 20.10
C ILE A 137 -1.60 21.06 20.57
N SER A 138 -1.75 20.12 19.64
CA SER A 138 -1.51 18.69 19.90
C SER A 138 -0.18 18.21 19.34
N HIS A 139 0.29 18.85 18.28
CA HIS A 139 1.55 18.56 17.63
C HIS A 139 2.00 19.75 16.76
N ILE A 140 3.26 19.71 16.35
CA ILE A 140 3.88 20.62 15.40
C ILE A 140 4.28 19.86 14.15
N ARG A 141 4.20 20.52 13.00
CA ARG A 141 4.77 20.04 11.73
C ARG A 141 5.78 21.06 11.25
N VAL A 142 7.03 20.66 11.10
CA VAL A 142 8.13 21.55 10.71
C VAL A 142 8.59 21.20 9.31
N LEU A 143 8.53 22.18 8.42
CA LEU A 143 8.92 22.06 7.02
C LEU A 143 10.09 22.99 6.73
N ASN A 144 11.18 22.43 6.23
CA ASN A 144 12.27 23.22 5.67
C ASN A 144 11.77 23.92 4.38
N LYS A 145 12.22 25.14 4.09
CA LYS A 145 11.85 25.84 2.86
C LYS A 145 12.18 25.02 1.59
N LYS A 146 13.26 24.24 1.58
CA LYS A 146 13.53 23.28 0.48
C LYS A 146 12.41 22.25 0.29
N ALA A 147 11.76 21.79 1.37
CA ALA A 147 10.60 20.92 1.29
C ALA A 147 9.43 21.62 0.58
N MET A 148 9.19 22.88 0.94
CA MET A 148 8.13 23.70 0.33
C MET A 148 8.37 23.89 -1.17
N ASP A 149 9.60 24.18 -1.58
CA ASP A 149 9.94 24.34 -3.00
C ASP A 149 9.79 23.05 -3.81
N ARG A 150 9.98 21.88 -3.17
CA ARG A 150 9.71 20.56 -3.78
C ARG A 150 8.21 20.31 -3.93
N LEU A 151 7.44 20.54 -2.87
CA LEU A 151 5.98 20.39 -2.88
C LEU A 151 5.32 21.35 -3.87
N ASN A 152 5.77 22.59 -3.96
CA ASN A 152 5.22 23.58 -4.89
C ASN A 152 5.38 23.17 -6.35
N ARG A 153 6.56 22.66 -6.74
CA ARG A 153 6.77 22.14 -8.10
C ARG A 153 5.88 20.95 -8.42
N TYR A 154 5.66 20.07 -7.45
CA TYR A 154 4.71 18.96 -7.62
C TYR A 154 3.26 19.44 -7.80
N LEU A 155 2.88 20.48 -7.07
CA LEU A 155 1.54 21.07 -7.13
C LEU A 155 1.25 21.83 -8.44
N GLU A 156 2.27 22.21 -9.21
CA GLU A 156 2.10 22.87 -10.51
C GLU A 156 1.47 21.94 -11.55
N THR A 157 1.80 20.65 -11.52
CA THR A 157 1.38 19.67 -12.55
C THR A 157 0.30 18.71 -12.07
N ILE A 158 -0.05 18.73 -10.77
CA ILE A 158 -0.90 17.71 -10.15
C ILE A 158 -2.29 17.56 -10.78
N GLU A 159 -2.88 18.63 -11.31
CA GLU A 159 -4.22 18.57 -11.90
C GLU A 159 -4.26 17.90 -13.27
N GLN A 160 -3.13 17.88 -13.96
CA GLN A 160 -2.99 17.28 -15.30
C GLN A 160 -2.44 15.86 -15.21
N ALA A 161 -1.77 15.52 -14.11
CA ALA A 161 -1.20 14.20 -13.86
C ALA A 161 -2.29 13.14 -13.64
N SER A 162 -2.02 11.92 -14.11
CA SER A 162 -2.81 10.76 -13.71
C SER A 162 -2.64 10.47 -12.22
N PHE A 163 -3.59 9.74 -11.60
CA PHE A 163 -3.45 9.30 -10.21
C PHE A 163 -2.12 8.59 -9.97
N GLU A 164 -1.73 7.71 -10.90
CA GLU A 164 -0.53 6.93 -10.79
C GLU A 164 0.75 7.78 -10.83
N GLU A 165 0.85 8.67 -11.82
CA GLU A 165 2.00 9.56 -11.96
C GLU A 165 2.12 10.46 -10.72
N SER A 166 1.00 11.02 -10.29
CA SER A 166 0.91 11.84 -9.08
C SER A 166 1.34 11.06 -7.84
N PHE A 167 0.86 9.83 -7.64
CA PHE A 167 1.20 9.01 -6.48
C PHE A 167 2.68 8.56 -6.50
N THR A 168 3.22 8.22 -7.66
CA THR A 168 4.64 7.86 -7.83
C THR A 168 5.55 9.03 -7.47
N ASN A 169 5.25 10.22 -8.00
CA ASN A 169 6.00 11.45 -7.68
C ASN A 169 5.85 11.82 -6.20
N LEU A 170 4.67 11.63 -5.60
CA LEU A 170 4.46 11.87 -4.17
C LEU A 170 5.32 10.95 -3.31
N LEU A 171 5.45 9.66 -3.66
CA LEU A 171 6.33 8.72 -2.94
C LEU A 171 7.80 9.14 -3.01
N ASP A 172 8.25 9.64 -4.17
CA ASP A 172 9.62 10.18 -4.31
C ASP A 172 9.84 11.39 -3.42
N ILE A 173 8.88 12.33 -3.39
CA ILE A 173 8.95 13.52 -2.54
C ILE A 173 8.96 13.10 -1.06
N VAL A 174 8.05 12.23 -0.63
CA VAL A 174 7.99 11.76 0.76
C VAL A 174 9.31 11.12 1.17
N GLU A 175 9.91 10.29 0.31
CA GLU A 175 11.21 9.68 0.57
C GLU A 175 12.33 10.74 0.69
N GLU A 176 12.38 11.71 -0.23
CA GLU A 176 13.35 12.82 -0.16
C GLU A 176 13.18 13.62 1.14
N LEU A 177 11.95 14.00 1.49
CA LEU A 177 11.66 14.79 2.70
C LEU A 177 12.14 14.09 3.97
N ILE A 178 11.95 12.77 4.06
CA ILE A 178 12.35 11.99 5.23
C ILE A 178 13.86 11.74 5.25
N ARG A 179 14.46 11.31 4.14
CA ARG A 179 15.91 11.01 4.07
C ARG A 179 16.77 12.25 4.27
N ASP A 180 16.37 13.36 3.65
CA ASP A 180 17.09 14.63 3.72
C ASP A 180 16.67 15.44 4.97
N LYS A 181 15.84 14.86 5.85
CA LYS A 181 15.38 15.46 7.11
C LYS A 181 14.77 16.85 6.94
N LEU A 182 13.97 17.03 5.89
CA LEU A 182 13.35 18.31 5.54
C LEU A 182 11.94 18.47 6.13
N PHE A 183 11.40 17.41 6.74
CA PHE A 183 10.07 17.37 7.32
C PHE A 183 10.08 16.65 8.66
N PHE A 184 9.47 17.24 9.68
CA PHE A 184 9.34 16.67 11.01
C PHE A 184 7.92 16.83 11.55
N ILE A 185 7.44 15.84 12.31
CA ILE A 185 6.20 15.93 13.09
C ILE A 185 6.52 15.55 14.52
N PHE A 186 6.07 16.36 15.49
CA PHE A 186 6.21 16.05 16.92
C PHE A 186 4.90 16.31 17.70
N PRO A 187 4.39 15.36 18.50
CA PRO A 187 4.88 13.99 18.69
C PRO A 187 4.87 13.16 17.41
N LYS A 188 5.86 12.28 17.26
CA LYS A 188 6.04 11.51 16.02
C LYS A 188 4.93 10.46 15.86
N PRO A 189 4.16 10.49 14.76
CA PRO A 189 3.10 9.53 14.55
C PRO A 189 3.59 8.19 13.98
N ASN A 190 2.79 7.14 14.16
CA ASN A 190 3.13 5.78 13.73
C ASN A 190 3.41 5.68 12.23
N ILE A 191 2.67 6.41 11.38
CA ILE A 191 2.88 6.36 9.93
C ILE A 191 4.26 6.92 9.52
N ILE A 192 4.71 8.01 10.17
CA ILE A 192 6.04 8.59 9.89
C ILE A 192 7.12 7.64 10.41
N ASN A 193 6.92 7.05 11.60
CA ASN A 193 7.83 6.04 12.10
C ASN A 193 7.94 4.87 11.12
N PHE A 194 6.81 4.29 10.69
CA PHE A 194 6.76 3.22 9.72
C PHE A 194 7.50 3.52 8.41
N ILE A 195 7.28 4.71 7.82
CA ILE A 195 7.96 5.08 6.58
C ILE A 195 9.48 5.18 6.82
N GLU A 196 9.92 5.79 7.93
CA GLU A 196 11.35 5.81 8.28
C GLU A 196 11.93 4.40 8.48
N GLN A 197 11.21 3.50 9.15
CA GLN A 197 11.65 2.11 9.34
C GLN A 197 11.77 1.37 7.99
N ILE A 198 10.82 1.56 7.06
CA ILE A 198 10.90 0.99 5.71
C ILE A 198 12.10 1.54 4.94
N LEU A 199 12.33 2.85 5.01
CA LEU A 199 13.44 3.49 4.30
C LEU A 199 14.82 3.08 4.84
N GLN A 200 14.90 2.49 6.04
CA GLN A 200 16.12 1.86 6.56
C GLN A 200 16.43 0.51 5.89
N VAL A 201 15.42 -0.18 5.33
CA VAL A 201 15.62 -1.48 4.65
C VAL A 201 16.40 -1.32 3.33
N SER A 202 16.33 -0.16 2.69
CA SER A 202 17.07 0.13 1.45
C SER A 202 17.77 1.48 1.53
N GLU A 203 19.07 1.50 1.26
CA GLU A 203 19.85 2.75 1.21
C GLU A 203 19.70 3.49 -0.14
N LYS A 204 19.13 2.85 -1.18
CA LYS A 204 18.92 3.49 -2.49
C LYS A 204 17.78 4.50 -2.45
N ARG A 205 18.00 5.66 -3.08
CA ARG A 205 16.96 6.67 -3.32
C ARG A 205 15.86 6.14 -4.27
N PHE A 206 14.67 6.68 -4.06
CA PHE A 206 13.45 6.38 -4.80
C PHE A 206 13.04 4.91 -4.67
N PHE A 207 13.25 4.35 -3.48
CA PHE A 207 12.85 2.98 -3.16
C PHE A 207 11.33 2.83 -3.16
N LEU A 208 10.59 3.78 -2.54
CA LEU A 208 9.14 3.67 -2.41
C LEU A 208 8.42 3.67 -3.77
N SER A 209 8.78 4.60 -4.66
CA SER A 209 8.21 4.71 -6.00
C SER A 209 8.57 3.51 -6.89
N LYS A 210 9.81 2.99 -6.78
CA LYS A 210 10.23 1.76 -7.49
C LYS A 210 9.46 0.55 -6.99
N CYS A 211 9.25 0.42 -5.69
CA CYS A 211 8.40 -0.63 -5.11
C CYS A 211 6.96 -0.53 -5.63
N PHE A 212 6.37 0.67 -5.62
CA PHE A 212 5.03 0.89 -6.15
C PHE A 212 4.94 0.53 -7.64
N SER A 213 5.89 1.00 -8.45
CA SER A 213 5.99 0.72 -9.89
C SER A 213 6.11 -0.78 -10.17
N PHE A 214 6.91 -1.49 -9.36
CA PHE A 214 7.04 -2.94 -9.46
C PHE A 214 5.74 -3.67 -9.12
N ILE A 215 5.09 -3.29 -8.01
CA ILE A 215 3.78 -3.85 -7.61
C ILE A 215 2.76 -3.64 -8.74
N LYS A 216 2.70 -2.41 -9.30
CA LYS A 216 1.82 -2.08 -10.43
C LYS A 216 2.06 -3.00 -11.64
N LYS A 217 3.32 -3.25 -12.01
CA LYS A 217 3.67 -4.16 -13.11
C LYS A 217 3.24 -5.61 -12.85
N ALA A 218 3.19 -6.03 -11.58
CA ALA A 218 2.75 -7.36 -11.18
C ALA A 218 1.22 -7.50 -11.09
N LEU A 219 0.46 -6.42 -11.02
CA LEU A 219 -1.01 -6.47 -10.99
C LEU A 219 -1.58 -6.96 -12.33
N PRO A 220 -2.59 -7.86 -12.32
CA PRO A 220 -3.37 -8.21 -13.50
C PRO A 220 -4.43 -7.13 -13.77
N ASP A 221 -5.15 -7.22 -14.89
CA ASP A 221 -6.31 -6.35 -15.13
C ASP A 221 -7.43 -6.66 -14.14
N PHE A 222 -8.07 -5.62 -13.62
CA PHE A 222 -9.23 -5.74 -12.75
C PHE A 222 -10.05 -4.44 -12.73
N ASN A 223 -11.33 -4.58 -12.47
CA ASN A 223 -12.23 -3.47 -12.18
C ASN A 223 -13.12 -3.85 -10.99
N ILE A 224 -12.78 -3.38 -9.79
CA ILE A 224 -13.42 -3.79 -8.54
C ILE A 224 -13.98 -2.62 -7.74
N GLY A 225 -15.12 -2.83 -7.10
CA GLY A 225 -15.69 -1.91 -6.12
C GLY A 225 -15.51 -2.40 -4.69
N LEU A 226 -15.29 -1.48 -3.75
CA LEU A 226 -15.24 -1.75 -2.32
C LEU A 226 -16.17 -0.78 -1.59
N VAL A 227 -17.27 -1.30 -1.08
CA VAL A 227 -18.21 -0.61 -0.19
C VAL A 227 -17.67 -0.70 1.23
N LEU A 228 -17.33 0.46 1.77
CA LEU A 228 -16.79 0.62 3.10
C LEU A 228 -17.90 1.12 4.03
N THR A 229 -18.43 0.22 4.86
CA THR A 229 -19.56 0.53 5.76
C THR A 229 -19.12 1.01 7.14
N ALA A 230 -19.78 2.04 7.64
CA ALA A 230 -19.66 2.58 8.99
C ALA A 230 -21.00 3.21 9.43
N LEU A 231 -21.17 3.41 10.74
CA LEU A 231 -22.37 4.02 11.31
C LEU A 231 -22.47 5.49 10.93
N GLU A 232 -21.34 6.19 10.91
CA GLU A 232 -21.28 7.63 10.69
C GLU A 232 -21.44 7.95 9.20
N GLN A 233 -20.66 7.30 8.34
CA GLN A 233 -20.70 7.52 6.91
C GLN A 233 -20.12 6.35 6.12
N SER A 234 -20.89 5.81 5.18
CA SER A 234 -20.45 4.75 4.27
C SER A 234 -20.08 5.32 2.89
N PHE A 235 -19.12 4.70 2.22
CA PHE A 235 -18.65 5.16 0.91
C PHE A 235 -18.16 4.00 0.04
N VAL A 236 -18.03 4.26 -1.27
CA VAL A 236 -17.61 3.29 -2.28
C VAL A 236 -16.27 3.71 -2.87
N LEU A 237 -15.32 2.79 -2.89
CA LEU A 237 -14.05 2.92 -3.61
C LEU A 237 -14.10 2.06 -4.88
N LYS A 238 -13.93 2.67 -6.04
CA LYS A 238 -13.70 1.94 -7.29
C LYS A 238 -12.20 1.92 -7.57
N PHE A 239 -11.66 0.73 -7.79
CA PHE A 239 -10.28 0.51 -8.23
C PHE A 239 -10.29 -0.14 -9.60
N GLU A 240 -9.61 0.48 -10.55
CA GLU A 240 -9.53 0.01 -11.92
C GLU A 240 -8.07 -0.05 -12.35
N HIS A 241 -7.66 -1.21 -12.85
CA HIS A 241 -6.35 -1.42 -13.45
C HIS A 241 -6.54 -2.03 -14.85
N LYS A 242 -6.09 -1.30 -15.86
CA LYS A 242 -6.15 -1.72 -17.27
C LYS A 242 -4.76 -1.66 -17.88
N LYS A 243 -4.35 -2.73 -18.55
CA LYS A 243 -3.19 -2.75 -19.44
C LYS A 243 -3.57 -2.22 -20.81
N GLU A 244 -2.94 -1.12 -21.22
CA GLU A 244 -3.00 -0.68 -22.61
C GLU A 244 -1.93 -1.39 -23.46
N LYS A 245 -2.03 -1.29 -24.79
CA LYS A 245 -1.12 -1.96 -25.74
C LYS A 245 0.28 -1.33 -25.76
N SER A 246 0.38 -0.05 -25.40
CA SER A 246 1.64 0.57 -24.97
C SER A 246 1.87 0.21 -23.50
N SER A 247 3.11 0.13 -23.07
CA SER A 247 3.58 -0.24 -21.71
C SER A 247 3.05 0.61 -20.52
N GLU A 248 1.96 1.35 -20.72
CA GLU A 248 1.25 2.15 -19.74
C GLU A 248 0.10 1.33 -19.14
N ASN A 249 0.40 0.62 -18.07
CA ASN A 249 -0.63 0.15 -17.14
C ASN A 249 -1.30 1.37 -16.51
N ARG A 250 -2.61 1.55 -16.65
CA ARG A 250 -3.34 2.64 -16.01
C ARG A 250 -4.01 2.14 -14.73
N LEU A 251 -3.66 2.76 -13.59
CA LEU A 251 -4.36 2.58 -12.31
C LEU A 251 -5.22 3.81 -12.02
N ASP A 252 -6.53 3.61 -11.85
CA ASP A 252 -7.49 4.66 -11.49
C ASP A 252 -8.18 4.33 -10.16
N ILE A 253 -8.46 5.39 -9.38
CA ILE A 253 -9.15 5.31 -8.09
C ILE A 253 -10.24 6.38 -8.07
N GLN A 254 -11.46 5.94 -7.81
CA GLN A 254 -12.61 6.83 -7.68
C GLN A 254 -13.29 6.58 -6.34
N ILE A 255 -13.78 7.65 -5.71
CA ILE A 255 -14.40 7.61 -4.39
C ILE A 255 -15.78 8.27 -4.50
N PHE A 256 -16.80 7.54 -4.08
CA PHE A 256 -18.20 7.96 -4.15
C PHE A 256 -18.84 7.87 -2.78
N LYS A 257 -19.72 8.81 -2.45
CA LYS A 257 -20.65 8.63 -1.33
C LYS A 257 -21.67 7.55 -1.67
N ILE A 258 -22.12 6.78 -0.67
CA ILE A 258 -23.11 5.72 -0.93
C ILE A 258 -24.46 6.29 -1.37
N GLU A 259 -24.79 7.48 -0.90
CA GLU A 259 -26.03 8.19 -1.21
C GLU A 259 -26.08 8.66 -2.67
N GLU A 260 -24.93 8.76 -3.35
CA GLU A 260 -24.86 9.05 -4.80
C GLU A 260 -25.52 7.95 -5.65
N PHE A 261 -25.71 6.75 -5.09
CA PHE A 261 -26.36 5.61 -5.75
C PHE A 261 -27.85 5.48 -5.39
N ASN A 262 -28.44 6.47 -4.72
CA ASN A 262 -29.81 6.42 -4.17
C ASN A 262 -30.05 5.24 -3.21
N ILE A 263 -29.01 4.86 -2.46
CA ILE A 263 -29.04 3.76 -1.51
C ILE A 263 -29.19 4.31 -0.11
N ASN A 264 -30.13 3.76 0.66
CA ASN A 264 -30.21 3.95 2.10
C ASN A 264 -29.69 2.69 2.82
N PRO A 265 -28.46 2.72 3.38
CA PRO A 265 -27.85 1.56 4.04
C PRO A 265 -28.63 1.06 5.25
N GLU A 266 -29.46 1.89 5.89
CA GLU A 266 -30.21 1.51 7.09
C GLU A 266 -31.40 0.59 6.79
N ASN A 267 -31.95 0.69 5.57
CA ASN A 267 -33.16 -0.02 5.15
C ASN A 267 -32.89 -1.16 4.17
N MET A 268 -31.64 -1.32 3.74
CA MET A 268 -31.24 -2.33 2.77
C MET A 268 -30.34 -3.37 3.42
N ASN A 269 -30.53 -4.64 3.06
CA ASN A 269 -29.59 -5.66 3.45
C ASN A 269 -28.26 -5.54 2.67
N GLU A 270 -27.20 -6.16 3.17
CA GLU A 270 -25.86 -6.06 2.57
C GLU A 270 -25.80 -6.54 1.10
N GLN A 271 -26.69 -7.47 0.72
CA GLN A 271 -26.75 -7.98 -0.65
C GLN A 271 -27.44 -6.98 -1.59
N GLU A 272 -28.54 -6.36 -1.16
CA GLU A 272 -29.25 -5.31 -1.89
C GLU A 272 -28.36 -4.09 -2.15
N ILE A 273 -27.56 -3.69 -1.14
CA ILE A 273 -26.57 -2.61 -1.30
C ILE A 273 -25.59 -2.96 -2.41
N LEU A 274 -25.01 -4.16 -2.38
CA LEU A 274 -24.03 -4.59 -3.36
C LEU A 274 -24.62 -4.68 -4.77
N GLU A 275 -25.81 -5.26 -4.93
CA GLU A 275 -26.54 -5.38 -6.20
C GLU A 275 -26.88 -4.01 -6.80
N SER A 276 -27.34 -3.08 -5.96
CA SER A 276 -27.71 -1.73 -6.37
C SER A 276 -26.52 -0.92 -6.89
N ILE A 277 -25.34 -1.03 -6.24
CA ILE A 277 -24.13 -0.34 -6.70
C ILE A 277 -23.55 -1.03 -7.94
N TYR A 278 -23.52 -2.37 -7.94
CA TYR A 278 -23.01 -3.15 -9.06
C TYR A 278 -23.79 -2.92 -10.37
N SER A 279 -25.11 -2.68 -10.28
CA SER A 279 -25.92 -2.39 -11.48
C SER A 279 -25.71 -0.98 -12.03
N GLN A 280 -25.19 -0.04 -11.23
CA GLN A 280 -24.97 1.36 -11.61
C GLN A 280 -23.53 1.65 -12.04
N ILE A 281 -22.56 0.85 -11.61
CA ILE A 281 -21.14 0.97 -11.96
C ILE A 281 -20.70 -0.26 -12.73
N ASP A 282 -20.09 -0.07 -13.89
CA ASP A 282 -19.39 -1.16 -14.59
C ASP A 282 -18.24 -1.70 -13.73
N LEU A 283 -18.39 -2.92 -13.20
CA LEU A 283 -17.47 -3.59 -12.28
C LEU A 283 -17.43 -5.10 -12.59
N ASP A 284 -16.26 -5.73 -12.43
CA ASP A 284 -16.13 -7.19 -12.44
C ASP A 284 -16.68 -7.81 -11.14
N SER A 285 -16.55 -7.09 -10.04
CA SER A 285 -17.09 -7.48 -8.74
C SER A 285 -17.07 -6.33 -7.75
N ILE A 286 -17.94 -6.41 -6.75
CA ILE A 286 -18.02 -5.46 -5.64
C ILE A 286 -17.94 -6.21 -4.30
N PHE A 287 -17.26 -5.61 -3.33
CA PHE A 287 -17.04 -6.15 -1.99
C PHE A 287 -17.61 -5.21 -0.94
N LEU A 288 -18.24 -5.73 0.11
CA LEU A 288 -18.68 -4.95 1.27
C LEU A 288 -17.81 -5.30 2.47
N VAL A 289 -17.17 -4.32 3.09
CA VAL A 289 -16.31 -4.49 4.27
C VAL A 289 -16.58 -3.37 5.27
N LYS A 290 -16.58 -3.69 6.58
CA LYS A 290 -16.69 -2.64 7.61
C LYS A 290 -15.39 -1.85 7.72
N GLN A 291 -15.48 -0.52 7.72
CA GLN A 291 -14.32 0.39 7.76
C GLN A 291 -13.36 0.12 8.91
N LYS A 292 -13.90 -0.14 10.11
CA LYS A 292 -13.11 -0.43 11.31
C LYS A 292 -12.10 -1.57 11.13
N HIS A 293 -12.41 -2.56 10.30
CA HIS A 293 -11.50 -3.69 10.06
C HIS A 293 -10.31 -3.27 9.19
N LEU A 294 -10.54 -2.42 8.19
CA LEU A 294 -9.49 -1.87 7.34
C LEU A 294 -8.55 -0.97 8.16
N ILE A 295 -9.10 -0.09 9.00
CA ILE A 295 -8.31 0.81 9.87
C ILE A 295 -7.43 0.00 10.82
N LYS A 296 -7.98 -1.05 11.45
CA LYS A 296 -7.21 -1.93 12.35
C LYS A 296 -6.08 -2.67 11.62
N LEU A 297 -6.33 -3.09 10.38
CA LEU A 297 -5.31 -3.72 9.55
C LEU A 297 -4.19 -2.75 9.19
N LEU A 298 -4.53 -1.53 8.76
CA LEU A 298 -3.56 -0.46 8.47
C LEU A 298 -2.74 -0.08 9.71
N GLY A 299 -3.38 0.03 10.88
CA GLY A 299 -2.69 0.25 12.15
C GLY A 299 -1.66 -0.84 12.45
N SER A 300 -2.02 -2.11 12.24
CA SER A 300 -1.08 -3.22 12.41
C SER A 300 0.12 -3.18 11.45
N ILE A 301 -0.05 -2.58 10.26
CA ILE A 301 1.04 -2.40 9.29
C ILE A 301 1.96 -1.26 9.74
N PHE A 302 1.40 -0.16 10.23
CA PHE A 302 2.19 0.99 10.68
C PHE A 302 2.92 0.77 12.02
N GLU A 303 2.66 -0.34 12.69
CA GLU A 303 3.37 -0.75 13.91
C GLU A 303 4.70 -1.48 13.63
N PHE A 304 5.02 -1.82 12.37
CA PHE A 304 6.27 -2.51 12.05
C PHE A 304 7.51 -1.71 12.45
N GLN A 305 8.48 -2.42 13.01
CA GLN A 305 9.77 -1.86 13.42
C GLN A 305 10.91 -2.45 12.58
N TYR A 306 11.94 -1.64 12.32
CA TYR A 306 13.16 -2.12 11.69
C TYR A 306 14.17 -2.60 12.74
N PRO A 307 14.91 -3.71 12.51
CA PRO A 307 14.75 -4.66 11.40
C PRO A 307 13.47 -5.49 11.54
N ILE A 308 12.81 -5.76 10.41
CA ILE A 308 11.44 -6.31 10.39
C ILE A 308 11.47 -7.78 10.81
N ASP A 309 10.80 -8.10 11.92
CA ASP A 309 10.76 -9.45 12.48
C ASP A 309 9.81 -10.37 11.69
N PHE A 310 10.26 -11.59 11.40
CA PHE A 310 9.45 -12.56 10.66
C PHE A 310 8.22 -13.03 11.43
N GLY A 311 8.25 -13.02 12.76
CA GLY A 311 7.08 -13.28 13.60
C GLY A 311 6.00 -12.21 13.42
N GLU A 312 6.38 -10.94 13.30
CA GLU A 312 5.44 -9.86 12.99
C GLU A 312 4.87 -9.98 11.57
N LEU A 313 5.71 -10.27 10.58
CA LEU A 313 5.25 -10.52 9.20
C LEU A 313 4.30 -11.71 9.12
N LYS A 314 4.61 -12.79 9.86
CA LYS A 314 3.76 -13.97 9.99
C LYS A 314 2.41 -13.60 10.59
N LEU A 315 2.39 -12.82 11.69
CA LEU A 315 1.16 -12.36 12.32
C LEU A 315 0.32 -11.49 11.38
N LEU A 316 0.95 -10.59 10.61
CA LEU A 316 0.24 -9.81 9.60
C LEU A 316 -0.41 -10.72 8.55
N MET A 317 0.33 -11.70 8.04
CA MET A 317 -0.21 -12.65 7.07
C MET A 317 -1.36 -13.47 7.66
N GLN A 318 -1.28 -13.89 8.93
CA GLN A 318 -2.39 -14.52 9.66
C GLN A 318 -3.63 -13.62 9.71
N LYS A 319 -3.47 -12.33 10.03
CA LYS A 319 -4.57 -11.35 10.05
C LYS A 319 -5.22 -11.18 8.66
N ILE A 320 -4.42 -11.10 7.60
CA ILE A 320 -4.92 -11.00 6.22
C ILE A 320 -5.71 -12.25 5.83
N LEU A 321 -5.16 -13.44 6.08
CA LEU A 321 -5.82 -14.72 5.78
C LEU A 321 -7.08 -14.93 6.63
N PHE A 322 -7.09 -14.48 7.88
CA PHE A 322 -8.29 -14.46 8.71
C PHE A 322 -9.37 -13.55 8.13
N GLY A 323 -8.98 -12.40 7.55
CA GLY A 323 -9.85 -11.54 6.76
C GLY A 323 -10.51 -12.32 5.62
N PHE A 324 -9.71 -12.97 4.76
CA PHE A 324 -10.22 -13.83 3.68
C PHE A 324 -11.14 -14.95 4.18
N ARG A 325 -10.77 -15.63 5.28
CA ARG A 325 -11.56 -16.70 5.90
C ARG A 325 -12.93 -16.21 6.37
N SER A 326 -13.05 -14.93 6.73
CA SER A 326 -14.27 -14.35 7.30
C SER A 326 -15.29 -13.90 6.27
N TYR A 327 -15.29 -14.51 5.08
CA TYR A 327 -16.32 -14.29 4.06
C TYR A 327 -17.72 -14.62 4.62
N GLU A 328 -18.72 -13.84 4.22
CA GLU A 328 -20.12 -13.88 4.72
C GLU A 328 -20.27 -13.57 6.22
N ARG A 329 -19.19 -13.20 6.91
CA ARG A 329 -19.22 -12.79 8.32
C ARG A 329 -18.72 -11.37 8.53
N LEU A 330 -17.54 -11.06 8.00
CA LEU A 330 -16.91 -9.75 8.10
C LEU A 330 -16.95 -8.97 6.79
N TRP A 331 -17.18 -9.67 5.67
CA TRP A 331 -17.28 -9.06 4.36
C TRP A 331 -18.10 -9.90 3.39
N HIS A 332 -18.69 -9.23 2.39
CA HIS A 332 -19.57 -9.82 1.39
C HIS A 332 -19.09 -9.48 -0.02
N LYS A 333 -19.52 -10.24 -1.02
CA LYS A 333 -19.18 -10.03 -2.44
C LYS A 333 -20.41 -10.19 -3.32
N TYR A 334 -20.50 -9.35 -4.36
CA TYR A 334 -21.40 -9.55 -5.49
C TYR A 334 -20.64 -9.44 -6.83
N PRO A 335 -20.97 -10.27 -7.85
CA PRO A 335 -21.84 -11.45 -7.76
C PRO A 335 -21.25 -12.52 -6.84
N LYS A 336 -22.12 -13.32 -6.22
CA LYS A 336 -21.70 -14.48 -5.40
C LYS A 336 -20.90 -15.43 -6.29
N SER A 337 -19.86 -16.03 -5.72
CA SER A 337 -19.09 -17.00 -6.51
C SER A 337 -19.88 -18.29 -6.76
N PHE A 338 -19.75 -18.80 -7.99
CA PHE A 338 -20.15 -20.15 -8.38
C PHE A 338 -19.62 -21.26 -7.47
N SER A 339 -18.51 -21.07 -6.74
CA SER A 339 -18.02 -22.07 -5.78
C SER A 339 -18.97 -22.31 -4.60
N TYR A 340 -19.90 -21.38 -4.36
CA TYR A 340 -20.95 -21.50 -3.35
C TYR A 340 -22.26 -22.06 -3.91
N ASN A 341 -22.32 -22.39 -5.20
CA ASN A 341 -23.44 -23.14 -5.77
C ASN A 341 -23.40 -24.60 -5.26
N PRO A 342 -24.50 -25.13 -4.68
CA PRO A 342 -24.51 -26.48 -4.10
C PRO A 342 -24.13 -27.60 -5.08
N LEU A 343 -24.56 -27.52 -6.34
CA LEU A 343 -24.24 -28.54 -7.34
C LEU A 343 -22.76 -28.53 -7.71
N ILE A 344 -22.22 -27.34 -7.96
CA ILE A 344 -20.80 -27.15 -8.28
C ILE A 344 -19.92 -27.63 -7.11
N ARG A 345 -20.32 -27.30 -5.88
CA ARG A 345 -19.66 -27.74 -4.66
C ARG A 345 -19.68 -29.26 -4.52
N TRP A 346 -20.83 -29.90 -4.73
CA TRP A 346 -20.96 -31.35 -4.69
C TRP A 346 -20.01 -32.03 -5.70
N PHE A 347 -19.94 -31.53 -6.94
CA PHE A 347 -18.99 -32.03 -7.93
C PHE A 347 -17.53 -31.88 -7.48
N LEU A 348 -17.17 -30.74 -6.89
CA LEU A 348 -15.80 -30.53 -6.38
C LEU A 348 -15.44 -31.51 -5.27
N GLU A 349 -16.35 -31.71 -4.31
CA GLU A 349 -16.17 -32.64 -3.20
C GLU A 349 -15.98 -34.07 -3.73
N LEU A 350 -16.74 -34.48 -4.75
CA LEU A 350 -16.59 -35.77 -5.44
C LEU A 350 -15.18 -35.96 -6.03
N PHE A 351 -14.58 -34.91 -6.58
CA PHE A 351 -13.20 -34.95 -7.09
C PHE A 351 -12.12 -34.68 -6.03
N GLY A 352 -12.49 -34.52 -4.76
CA GLY A 352 -11.58 -34.29 -3.63
C GLY A 352 -11.08 -32.84 -3.50
N PHE A 353 -11.83 -31.88 -4.02
CA PHE A 353 -11.53 -30.44 -3.96
C PHE A 353 -12.43 -29.73 -2.95
N ASN A 354 -12.11 -29.79 -1.67
CA ASN A 354 -12.91 -29.12 -0.63
C ASN A 354 -12.64 -27.62 -0.62
N PHE A 355 -13.20 -26.82 -1.53
CA PHE A 355 -12.95 -25.37 -1.58
C PHE A 355 -13.92 -24.60 -0.66
N HIS A 356 -13.52 -24.32 0.58
CA HIS A 356 -14.26 -23.47 1.52
C HIS A 356 -13.38 -22.37 2.09
N LEU A 357 -13.66 -21.11 1.77
CA LEU A 357 -12.92 -19.98 2.34
C LEU A 357 -13.03 -19.93 3.87
N ASN A 358 -14.20 -20.26 4.41
CA ASN A 358 -14.46 -20.24 5.85
C ASN A 358 -13.59 -21.27 6.61
N LYS A 359 -12.93 -22.16 5.88
CA LYS A 359 -11.99 -23.16 6.37
C LYS A 359 -10.55 -22.89 5.97
N LEU A 360 -10.27 -21.77 5.31
CA LEU A 360 -8.90 -21.35 5.01
C LEU A 360 -8.08 -21.34 6.31
N SER A 361 -7.00 -22.11 6.33
CA SER A 361 -6.14 -22.19 7.49
C SER A 361 -5.23 -20.97 7.54
N HIS A 362 -5.66 -19.97 8.30
CA HIS A 362 -4.87 -18.77 8.54
C HIS A 362 -3.67 -19.02 9.46
N TRP A 363 -3.57 -20.17 10.13
CA TRP A 363 -2.42 -20.57 10.94
C TRP A 363 -1.40 -21.37 10.12
N GLU A 364 -1.86 -22.46 9.49
CA GLU A 364 -0.99 -23.40 8.79
C GLU A 364 -0.34 -22.81 7.55
N ILE A 365 -1.03 -21.92 6.81
CA ILE A 365 -0.45 -21.28 5.62
C ILE A 365 0.79 -20.44 6.00
N PRO A 366 0.71 -19.52 6.98
CA PRO A 366 1.88 -18.82 7.48
C PRO A 366 2.94 -19.71 8.10
N ASP A 367 2.55 -20.66 8.94
CA ASP A 367 3.52 -21.60 9.52
C ASP A 367 4.30 -22.34 8.45
N PHE A 368 3.61 -22.90 7.46
CA PHE A 368 4.24 -23.61 6.35
C PHE A 368 5.21 -22.71 5.57
N LEU A 369 4.79 -21.52 5.14
CA LEU A 369 5.63 -20.63 4.33
C LEU A 369 6.86 -20.10 5.08
N PHE A 370 6.68 -19.67 6.33
CA PHE A 370 7.80 -19.17 7.13
C PHE A 370 8.72 -20.30 7.58
N ASN A 371 8.21 -21.49 7.88
CA ASN A 371 9.05 -22.66 8.18
C ASN A 371 9.84 -23.11 6.94
N LEU A 372 9.24 -23.09 5.74
CA LEU A 372 9.97 -23.37 4.50
C LEU A 372 11.13 -22.40 4.30
N PHE A 373 10.93 -21.10 4.60
CA PHE A 373 12.00 -20.13 4.54
C PHE A 373 13.06 -20.41 5.61
N ILE A 374 12.66 -20.57 6.87
CA ILE A 374 13.57 -20.75 8.02
C ILE A 374 14.38 -22.06 7.92
N LEU A 375 13.78 -23.17 7.50
CA LEU A 375 14.49 -24.44 7.32
C LEU A 375 15.60 -24.33 6.27
N ASN A 376 15.44 -23.40 5.32
CA ASN A 376 16.34 -23.21 4.20
C ASN A 376 17.30 -22.02 4.37
N ALA A 377 17.16 -21.28 5.46
CA ALA A 377 17.84 -20.03 5.75
C ALA A 377 18.49 -20.12 7.14
N GLY A 378 19.82 -20.09 7.22
CA GLY A 378 20.60 -20.03 8.45
C GLY A 378 20.38 -18.75 9.28
N LEU A 379 21.26 -18.48 10.25
CA LEU A 379 21.13 -17.29 11.11
C LEU A 379 21.39 -15.98 10.34
N LYS A 380 22.18 -16.03 9.27
CA LYS A 380 22.43 -14.91 8.35
C LYS A 380 22.27 -15.42 6.93
N ASN A 381 21.36 -14.82 6.16
CA ASN A 381 21.10 -15.27 4.79
C ASN A 381 21.08 -14.15 3.79
N ARG A 382 21.50 -14.51 2.58
CA ARG A 382 21.47 -13.70 1.39
C ARG A 382 20.70 -14.43 0.31
N VAL A 383 19.53 -13.90 -0.03
CA VAL A 383 18.64 -14.46 -1.06
C VAL A 383 18.56 -13.49 -2.22
N ILE A 384 18.88 -13.95 -3.42
CA ILE A 384 18.70 -13.16 -4.65
C ILE A 384 17.38 -13.55 -5.31
N ILE A 385 16.57 -12.56 -5.65
CA ILE A 385 15.37 -12.73 -6.48
C ILE A 385 15.59 -11.98 -7.79
N ILE A 386 15.60 -12.72 -8.90
CA ILE A 386 15.59 -12.22 -10.26
C ILE A 386 14.16 -12.25 -10.78
N PHE A 387 13.73 -11.16 -11.38
CA PHE A 387 12.44 -11.05 -12.04
C PHE A 387 12.62 -10.99 -13.55
N THR A 388 11.83 -11.80 -14.28
CA THR A 388 11.77 -11.79 -15.74
C THR A 388 10.39 -11.33 -16.25
N ASP A 389 10.28 -10.87 -17.49
CA ASP A 389 8.99 -10.64 -18.17
C ASP A 389 9.02 -11.22 -19.60
N LEU A 390 8.96 -12.55 -19.69
CA LEU A 390 9.12 -13.24 -20.97
C LEU A 390 7.99 -12.96 -21.98
N HIS A 391 6.78 -12.64 -21.50
CA HIS A 391 5.60 -12.46 -22.36
C HIS A 391 5.58 -11.12 -23.10
N ASN A 392 6.34 -10.12 -22.67
CA ASN A 392 6.45 -8.87 -23.44
C ASN A 392 7.50 -8.96 -24.55
N ASP A 393 8.50 -9.84 -24.41
CA ASP A 393 9.69 -9.88 -25.27
C ASP A 393 9.72 -11.08 -26.24
N SER A 394 8.80 -12.05 -26.11
CA SER A 394 8.80 -13.26 -26.95
C SER A 394 7.71 -13.25 -28.03
N GLU A 395 8.08 -13.10 -29.30
CA GLU A 395 7.20 -13.37 -30.46
C GLU A 395 7.00 -14.88 -30.74
N GLY A 396 7.75 -15.76 -30.06
CA GLY A 396 7.72 -17.22 -30.23
C GLY A 396 7.21 -18.00 -29.01
N ASN A 397 7.19 -19.34 -29.12
CA ASN A 397 6.80 -20.20 -28.00
C ASN A 397 7.84 -20.11 -26.87
N LEU A 398 7.37 -19.90 -25.65
CA LEU A 398 8.23 -19.81 -24.45
C LEU A 398 9.05 -21.08 -24.17
N GLU A 399 8.61 -22.23 -24.71
CA GLU A 399 9.27 -23.52 -24.53
C GLU A 399 10.57 -23.64 -25.34
N ASP A 400 10.75 -22.79 -26.35
CA ASP A 400 11.95 -22.75 -27.21
C ASP A 400 13.02 -21.77 -26.66
N ILE A 401 12.80 -21.17 -25.50
CA ILE A 401 13.74 -20.21 -24.90
C ILE A 401 14.83 -20.98 -24.14
N GLU A 402 16.01 -21.09 -24.75
CA GLU A 402 17.18 -21.74 -24.14
C GLU A 402 17.66 -21.02 -22.87
N ASN A 403 17.68 -19.68 -22.86
CA ASN A 403 18.01 -18.87 -21.69
C ASN A 403 16.93 -17.81 -21.39
N PRO A 404 16.00 -18.08 -20.44
CA PRO A 404 14.97 -17.13 -20.02
C PRO A 404 15.50 -15.83 -19.43
N LEU A 405 16.65 -15.88 -18.76
CA LEU A 405 17.26 -14.70 -18.13
C LEU A 405 17.82 -13.75 -19.19
N GLN A 406 18.48 -14.29 -20.21
CA GLN A 406 19.01 -13.48 -21.30
C GLN A 406 17.89 -12.70 -22.03
N LYS A 407 16.77 -13.37 -22.32
CA LYS A 407 15.68 -12.77 -23.09
C LYS A 407 14.78 -11.85 -22.28
N GLY A 408 14.45 -12.22 -21.03
CA GLY A 408 13.38 -11.56 -20.27
C GLY A 408 13.82 -10.85 -19.02
N PHE A 409 15.12 -10.67 -18.74
CA PHE A 409 15.57 -10.02 -17.50
C PHE A 409 14.98 -8.62 -17.32
N LEU A 410 14.32 -8.40 -16.18
CA LEU A 410 13.73 -7.09 -15.84
C LEU A 410 14.50 -6.42 -14.70
N GLN A 411 14.60 -7.11 -13.55
CA GLN A 411 15.20 -6.55 -12.34
C GLN A 411 15.65 -7.66 -11.40
N ALA A 412 16.56 -7.32 -10.50
CA ALA A 412 17.00 -8.21 -9.44
C ALA A 412 17.27 -7.48 -8.12
N VAL A 413 16.96 -8.18 -7.03
CA VAL A 413 17.14 -7.73 -5.66
C VAL A 413 17.84 -8.80 -4.83
N LEU A 414 18.76 -8.37 -3.98
CA LEU A 414 19.38 -9.15 -2.92
C LEU A 414 18.70 -8.80 -1.60
N ILE A 415 18.21 -9.81 -0.91
CA ILE A 415 17.55 -9.72 0.38
C ILE A 415 18.52 -10.28 1.43
N GLU A 416 18.88 -9.46 2.42
CA GLU A 416 19.66 -9.86 3.57
C GLU A 416 18.76 -10.04 4.79
N THR A 417 18.96 -11.15 5.50
CA THR A 417 18.23 -11.46 6.72
C THR A 417 19.21 -11.88 7.80
N GLU A 418 18.95 -11.51 9.04
CA GLU A 418 19.76 -11.87 10.20
C GLU A 418 18.86 -12.17 11.39
N ASN A 419 19.08 -13.31 12.05
CA ASN A 419 18.31 -13.77 13.20
C ASN A 419 16.79 -13.72 12.98
N ARG A 420 16.33 -14.14 11.79
CA ARG A 420 14.92 -14.11 11.34
C ARG A 420 14.32 -12.71 11.24
N LYS A 421 15.15 -11.70 11.01
CA LYS A 421 14.72 -10.34 10.72
C LYS A 421 15.21 -9.91 9.34
N LEU A 422 14.38 -9.19 8.60
CA LEU A 422 14.75 -8.56 7.35
C LEU A 422 15.59 -7.32 7.67
N THR A 423 16.85 -7.32 7.22
CA THR A 423 17.80 -6.23 7.48
C THR A 423 18.03 -5.38 6.24
N LYS A 424 18.20 -5.95 5.05
CA LYS A 424 18.44 -5.13 3.84
C LYS A 424 17.75 -5.69 2.60
N ILE A 425 17.35 -4.77 1.72
CA ILE A 425 16.97 -5.04 0.33
C ILE A 425 17.88 -4.19 -0.56
N ILE A 426 18.75 -4.84 -1.31
CA ILE A 426 19.76 -4.22 -2.17
C ILE A 426 19.41 -4.54 -3.63
N PRO A 427 19.05 -3.56 -4.47
CA PRO A 427 18.81 -3.85 -5.88
C PRO A 427 20.15 -4.01 -6.60
N ILE A 428 20.33 -5.17 -7.23
CA ILE A 428 21.57 -5.65 -7.88
C ILE A 428 21.37 -5.88 -9.39
N SER A 429 20.43 -5.14 -9.98
CA SER A 429 20.03 -5.37 -11.37
C SER A 429 21.19 -5.17 -12.35
N ASP A 430 22.02 -4.15 -12.12
CA ASP A 430 23.16 -3.86 -13.00
C ASP A 430 24.25 -4.93 -12.91
N ASN A 431 24.48 -5.50 -11.72
CA ASN A 431 25.41 -6.62 -11.54
C ASN A 431 24.95 -7.89 -12.26
N ILE A 432 23.63 -8.13 -12.36
CA ILE A 432 23.10 -9.34 -13.03
C ILE A 432 23.05 -9.18 -14.55
N LYS A 433 22.84 -7.95 -15.07
CA LYS A 433 22.79 -7.71 -16.53
C LYS A 433 24.04 -8.22 -17.26
N GLU A 434 25.21 -8.10 -16.64
CA GLU A 434 26.49 -8.56 -17.21
C GLU A 434 26.58 -10.10 -17.34
N PHE A 435 25.82 -10.82 -16.52
CA PHE A 435 25.88 -12.28 -16.42
C PHE A 435 24.58 -12.97 -16.86
N ARG A 436 23.68 -12.24 -17.53
CA ARG A 436 22.36 -12.76 -17.94
C ARG A 436 22.43 -13.97 -18.89
N ASP A 437 23.55 -14.14 -19.58
CA ASP A 437 23.80 -15.26 -20.49
C ASP A 437 24.14 -16.56 -19.74
N LEU A 438 24.45 -16.47 -18.45
CA LEU A 438 24.73 -17.63 -17.59
C LEU A 438 23.44 -18.20 -16.98
N ASP A 439 23.54 -19.44 -16.50
CA ASP A 439 22.50 -20.04 -15.66
C ASP A 439 22.53 -19.47 -14.23
N LEU A 440 21.50 -19.80 -13.42
CA LEU A 440 21.43 -19.34 -12.03
C LEU A 440 22.66 -19.73 -11.19
N LYS A 441 23.27 -20.88 -11.48
CA LYS A 441 24.48 -21.34 -10.83
C LYS A 441 25.65 -20.41 -11.15
N GLY A 442 25.90 -20.12 -12.43
CA GLY A 442 26.94 -19.22 -12.89
C GLY A 442 26.75 -17.79 -12.36
N ILE A 443 25.53 -17.26 -12.42
CA ILE A 443 25.20 -15.93 -11.86
C ILE A 443 25.50 -15.91 -10.36
N ARG A 444 25.06 -16.92 -9.61
CA ARG A 444 25.32 -17.00 -8.17
C ARG A 444 26.82 -16.95 -7.87
N TYR A 445 27.64 -17.75 -8.55
CA TYR A 445 29.09 -17.73 -8.32
C TYR A 445 29.71 -16.36 -8.62
N LYS A 446 29.30 -15.70 -9.71
CA LYS A 446 29.80 -14.37 -10.06
C LYS A 446 29.39 -13.30 -9.06
N ILE A 447 28.14 -13.31 -8.62
CA ILE A 447 27.63 -12.35 -7.64
C ILE A 447 28.26 -12.58 -6.24
N MET A 448 28.61 -13.82 -5.90
CA MET A 448 29.31 -14.13 -4.66
C MET A 448 30.67 -13.43 -4.53
N GLU A 449 31.34 -13.13 -5.64
CA GLU A 449 32.61 -12.38 -5.65
C GLU A 449 32.43 -10.97 -5.04
N ASN A 450 31.27 -10.34 -5.26
CA ASN A 450 30.99 -8.96 -4.83
C ASN A 450 30.19 -8.87 -3.52
N PHE A 451 29.26 -9.80 -3.30
CA PHE A 451 28.29 -9.75 -2.20
C PHE A 451 28.48 -10.86 -1.17
N GLY A 452 29.57 -11.64 -1.25
CA GLY A 452 29.85 -12.77 -0.36
C GLY A 452 28.90 -13.95 -0.57
N TYR A 453 28.86 -14.88 0.39
CA TYR A 453 28.09 -16.11 0.24
C TYR A 453 26.59 -15.85 0.03
N ILE A 454 26.03 -16.42 -1.04
CA ILE A 454 24.60 -16.34 -1.38
C ILE A 454 23.94 -17.70 -1.09
N ASP A 455 22.95 -17.73 -0.22
CA ASP A 455 22.28 -18.97 0.19
C ASP A 455 21.36 -19.51 -0.90
N LEU A 456 20.65 -18.60 -1.57
CA LEU A 456 19.63 -18.94 -2.54
C LEU A 456 19.58 -17.88 -3.64
N ILE A 457 19.47 -18.32 -4.89
CA ILE A 457 19.08 -17.47 -6.01
C ILE A 457 17.82 -18.05 -6.63
N MET A 458 16.83 -17.21 -6.91
CA MET A 458 15.59 -17.61 -7.54
C MET A 458 15.23 -16.67 -8.68
N SER A 459 14.69 -17.23 -9.75
CA SER A 459 14.10 -16.51 -10.88
C SER A 459 12.60 -16.68 -10.84
N ILE A 460 11.85 -15.59 -10.96
CA ILE A 460 10.39 -15.58 -11.00
C ILE A 460 9.93 -14.68 -12.15
N ASP A 461 9.12 -15.24 -13.04
CA ASP A 461 8.54 -14.47 -14.13
C ASP A 461 7.32 -13.64 -13.68
N LEU A 462 7.24 -12.38 -14.15
CA LEU A 462 6.15 -11.47 -13.85
C LEU A 462 4.80 -12.01 -14.29
N HIS A 463 4.73 -12.78 -15.38
CA HIS A 463 3.48 -13.41 -15.81
C HIS A 463 2.99 -14.44 -14.80
N LEU A 464 3.91 -15.18 -14.15
CA LEU A 464 3.56 -16.09 -13.07
C LEU A 464 2.95 -15.32 -11.88
N LEU A 465 3.61 -14.24 -11.43
CA LEU A 465 3.11 -13.40 -10.34
C LEU A 465 1.72 -12.82 -10.65
N ARG A 466 1.54 -12.30 -11.87
CA ARG A 466 0.24 -11.80 -12.36
C ARG A 466 -0.84 -12.88 -12.27
N LYS A 467 -0.55 -14.10 -12.72
CA LYS A 467 -1.51 -15.22 -12.66
C LYS A 467 -1.79 -15.70 -11.25
N VAL A 468 -0.82 -15.61 -10.34
CA VAL A 468 -1.03 -15.88 -8.92
C VAL A 468 -1.97 -14.84 -8.32
N ILE A 469 -1.71 -13.55 -8.51
CA ILE A 469 -2.56 -12.46 -8.00
C ILE A 469 -3.96 -12.57 -8.61
N GLU A 470 -4.06 -12.78 -9.92
CA GLU A 470 -5.34 -12.93 -10.63
C GLU A 470 -6.16 -14.08 -10.05
N ASN A 471 -5.61 -15.29 -9.97
CA ASN A 471 -6.38 -16.49 -9.65
C ASN A 471 -6.56 -16.75 -8.14
N TYR A 472 -5.66 -16.24 -7.30
CA TYR A 472 -5.65 -16.51 -5.86
C TYR A 472 -5.94 -15.30 -4.98
N ILE A 473 -5.89 -14.06 -5.50
CA ILE A 473 -6.21 -12.85 -4.73
C ILE A 473 -7.45 -12.16 -5.27
N ILE A 474 -7.50 -11.85 -6.57
CA ILE A 474 -8.62 -11.09 -7.16
C ILE A 474 -9.82 -12.01 -7.45
N LYS A 475 -9.57 -13.06 -8.23
CA LYS A 475 -10.57 -14.08 -8.61
C LYS A 475 -10.52 -15.27 -7.66
N PHE A 476 -10.01 -15.08 -6.45
CA PHE A 476 -9.84 -16.16 -5.46
C PHE A 476 -11.14 -16.93 -5.21
N ASN A 477 -12.27 -16.23 -5.25
CA ASN A 477 -13.58 -16.85 -5.09
C ASN A 477 -14.11 -17.46 -6.36
N ASN A 478 -13.82 -16.89 -7.54
CA ASN A 478 -14.44 -17.34 -8.78
C ASN A 478 -14.10 -18.81 -9.06
N PHE A 479 -15.10 -19.59 -9.49
CA PHE A 479 -14.95 -21.00 -9.81
C PHE A 479 -14.13 -21.18 -11.08
N ASN A 480 -12.80 -21.18 -10.93
CA ASN A 480 -11.89 -21.54 -12.00
C ASN A 480 -10.74 -22.40 -11.47
N LEU A 481 -11.09 -23.58 -10.94
CA LEU A 481 -10.13 -24.55 -10.43
C LEU A 481 -9.09 -24.92 -11.49
N ILE A 482 -9.49 -25.03 -12.75
CA ILE A 482 -8.60 -25.31 -13.88
C ILE A 482 -7.54 -24.21 -14.00
N SER A 483 -7.90 -22.92 -13.93
CA SER A 483 -6.92 -21.82 -13.98
C SER A 483 -5.95 -21.84 -12.78
N LYS A 484 -6.45 -22.17 -11.58
CA LYS A 484 -5.63 -22.32 -10.37
C LYS A 484 -4.62 -23.46 -10.55
N ILE A 485 -5.09 -24.64 -10.99
CA ILE A 485 -4.24 -25.80 -11.31
C ILE A 485 -3.23 -25.43 -12.42
N LYS A 486 -3.65 -24.77 -13.49
CA LYS A 486 -2.74 -24.31 -14.57
C LYS A 486 -1.67 -23.37 -14.03
N THR A 487 -2.03 -22.47 -13.12
CA THR A 487 -1.08 -21.55 -12.46
C THR A 487 -0.07 -22.30 -11.59
N LEU A 488 -0.52 -23.29 -10.80
CA LEU A 488 0.39 -24.20 -10.08
C LEU A 488 1.30 -24.96 -11.05
N GLY A 489 0.79 -25.37 -12.20
CA GLY A 489 1.58 -26.03 -13.24
C GLY A 489 2.71 -25.14 -13.79
N LYS A 490 2.55 -23.82 -13.76
CA LYS A 490 3.60 -22.88 -14.20
C LYS A 490 4.78 -22.81 -13.22
N PHE A 491 4.56 -22.92 -11.91
CA PHE A 491 5.64 -23.01 -10.91
C PHE A 491 6.59 -24.18 -11.14
N LYS A 492 6.16 -25.19 -11.91
CA LYS A 492 6.98 -26.36 -12.23
C LYS A 492 7.90 -26.14 -13.43
N LYS A 493 7.65 -25.13 -14.26
CA LYS A 493 8.42 -24.87 -15.47
C LYS A 493 9.55 -23.89 -15.16
N ASP A 494 10.79 -24.26 -15.51
CA ASP A 494 11.99 -23.52 -15.15
C ASP A 494 12.01 -22.08 -15.69
N TYR A 495 11.42 -21.84 -16.85
CA TYR A 495 11.33 -20.49 -17.41
C TYR A 495 10.37 -19.57 -16.67
N TYR A 496 9.39 -20.10 -15.92
CA TYR A 496 8.52 -19.27 -15.06
C TYR A 496 9.04 -19.17 -13.62
N PHE A 497 9.63 -20.24 -13.11
CA PHE A 497 10.13 -20.30 -11.74
C PHE A 497 11.32 -21.26 -11.64
N ASN A 498 12.47 -20.73 -11.25
CA ASN A 498 13.67 -21.53 -11.03
C ASN A 498 14.39 -21.11 -9.75
N VAL A 499 15.07 -22.06 -9.11
CA VAL A 499 15.75 -21.87 -7.83
C VAL A 499 17.06 -22.64 -7.82
N TYR A 500 18.13 -22.01 -7.36
CA TYR A 500 19.42 -22.63 -7.15
C TYR A 500 20.04 -22.23 -5.80
N PRO A 501 20.67 -23.15 -5.04
CA PRO A 501 20.67 -24.60 -5.25
C PRO A 501 19.25 -25.19 -5.15
N ILE A 502 18.98 -26.25 -5.91
CA ILE A 502 17.67 -26.90 -5.90
C ILE A 502 17.44 -27.52 -4.51
N LYS A 503 16.39 -27.08 -3.82
CA LYS A 503 15.98 -27.60 -2.51
C LYS A 503 15.01 -28.79 -2.67
N PRO A 504 15.01 -29.77 -1.74
CA PRO A 504 14.14 -30.96 -1.82
C PRO A 504 12.65 -30.62 -1.98
N GLU A 505 12.17 -29.56 -1.34
CA GLU A 505 10.78 -29.11 -1.36
C GLU A 505 10.40 -28.56 -2.74
N ILE A 506 11.31 -27.82 -3.38
CA ILE A 506 11.14 -27.33 -4.75
C ILE A 506 11.18 -28.49 -5.73
N GLN A 507 12.09 -29.46 -5.54
CA GLN A 507 12.16 -30.66 -6.37
C GLN A 507 10.88 -31.49 -6.26
N TYR A 508 10.32 -31.63 -5.07
CA TYR A 508 9.04 -32.29 -4.85
C TYR A 508 7.88 -31.57 -5.56
N ILE A 509 7.83 -30.24 -5.51
CA ILE A 509 6.84 -29.44 -6.27
C ILE A 509 6.98 -29.68 -7.78
N LYS A 510 8.21 -29.68 -8.32
CA LYS A 510 8.48 -29.94 -9.75
C LYS A 510 8.14 -31.38 -10.18
N ASN A 511 8.34 -32.37 -9.32
CA ASN A 511 8.13 -33.78 -9.66
C ASN A 511 6.68 -34.25 -9.45
N SER A 512 5.92 -33.62 -8.56
CA SER A 512 4.54 -34.01 -8.28
C SER A 512 3.58 -33.66 -9.42
N GLY A 513 2.62 -34.54 -9.74
CA GLY A 513 1.58 -34.23 -10.73
C GLY A 513 0.76 -33.02 -10.30
N THR A 514 0.48 -32.06 -11.19
CA THR A 514 -0.13 -30.76 -10.84
C THR A 514 -1.48 -30.90 -10.13
N LEU A 515 -2.29 -31.89 -10.53
CA LEU A 515 -3.56 -32.21 -9.87
C LEU A 515 -3.35 -32.83 -8.48
N SER A 516 -2.32 -33.66 -8.32
CA SER A 516 -1.99 -34.24 -7.02
C SER A 516 -1.46 -33.18 -6.07
N LEU A 517 -0.60 -32.28 -6.57
CA LEU A 517 -0.07 -31.16 -5.82
C LEU A 517 -1.19 -30.22 -5.36
N SER A 518 -2.12 -29.86 -6.25
CA SER A 518 -3.25 -29.00 -5.88
C SER A 518 -4.12 -29.64 -4.79
N LYS A 519 -4.44 -30.94 -4.90
CA LYS A 519 -5.17 -31.68 -3.85
C LYS A 519 -4.41 -31.68 -2.52
N ARG A 520 -3.09 -31.92 -2.54
CA ARG A 520 -2.26 -31.93 -1.32
C ARG A 520 -2.19 -30.54 -0.67
N LEU A 521 -1.92 -29.50 -1.44
CA LEU A 521 -1.87 -28.11 -0.95
C LEU A 521 -3.21 -27.68 -0.37
N LEU A 522 -4.33 -27.97 -1.06
CA LEU A 522 -5.66 -27.69 -0.53
C LEU A 522 -5.90 -28.34 0.83
N SER A 523 -5.37 -29.55 1.04
CA SER A 523 -5.54 -30.26 2.30
C SER A 523 -4.72 -29.69 3.48
N ILE A 524 -3.71 -28.85 3.20
CA ILE A 524 -2.95 -28.08 4.19
C ILE A 524 -3.64 -26.74 4.42
N PHE A 525 -4.15 -26.14 3.35
CA PHE A 525 -4.69 -24.78 3.35
C PHE A 525 -6.15 -24.72 3.78
N ILE A 526 -6.83 -25.87 3.88
CA ILE A 526 -8.24 -25.96 4.24
C ILE A 526 -8.36 -26.93 5.40
N ASP A 527 -8.94 -26.43 6.50
CA ASP A 527 -9.19 -27.20 7.69
C ASP A 527 -10.08 -28.41 7.37
N ARG A 528 -9.60 -29.61 7.69
CA ARG A 528 -10.25 -30.87 7.33
C ARG A 528 -11.44 -31.17 8.25
N HIS A 529 -11.49 -30.59 9.44
CA HIS A 529 -12.54 -30.90 10.40
C HIS A 529 -13.84 -30.16 10.05
N LEU A 530 -14.91 -30.93 9.87
CA LEU A 530 -16.30 -30.47 9.83
C LEU A 530 -16.88 -30.63 11.24
N PHE A 531 -16.55 -29.73 12.16
CA PHE A 531 -17.27 -29.64 13.44
C PHE A 531 -17.44 -28.16 13.80
#